data_AF-A0A956AIY1-F1
#
_entry.id   AF-A0A956AIY1-F1
#
_cell.length_a   1.000
_cell.length_b   1.000
_cell.length_c   1.000
_cell.angle_alpha   90.00
_cell.angle_beta   90.00
_cell.angle_gamma   90.00
#
_symmetry.space_group_name_H-M   'P 1'
#
loop_
_entity.id
_entity.type
_entity.pdbx_description
1 polymer ?
#
loop_
_entity_poly.entity_id
_entity_poly.type
_entity_poly.pdbx_seq_one_letter_code
_entity_poly.pdbx_strand_id
1 'polypeptide(L)'
;EVEESLRTLHRDFGETRFAFAQALREWPGNVEAQRGLSATSLLMADYHLRRGEEASAARLLDEIDDPFGDFAGQVADLRARVERVRQARAELEQLSRDMDPTVGRLKLALFAIGVAVVLAAPWIWVWWGQRSSGELRYDWAHSLSFTSSMVVVFVLASTAFRRWLMPNRVARHILLSLTITAMLVFGEGVLAWNAGYEALHDVPMGLLAFAGGTGIMAVTIDTRFFILAACFFVTTVLGALVPSLMMLWAGLGATVGPIILGILWLRSIPGEGAAGEDGERR
;
A
#
# COMPACT_ATOMS: atom_id res chain seq x y z
N GLU A 1 -36.58 -3.27 14.39
CA GLU A 1 -37.27 -2.25 13.57
C GLU A 1 -36.75 -2.21 12.13
N VAL A 2 -35.55 -1.68 11.83
CA VAL A 2 -35.06 -1.58 10.44
C VAL A 2 -35.08 -2.92 9.70
N GLU A 3 -34.54 -3.99 10.31
CA GLU A 3 -34.51 -5.32 9.68
C GLU A 3 -35.91 -5.91 9.42
N GLU A 4 -36.87 -5.61 10.30
CA GLU A 4 -38.26 -6.05 10.16
C GLU A 4 -38.93 -5.34 8.98
N SER A 5 -38.74 -4.02 8.86
CA SER A 5 -39.22 -3.24 7.71
C SER A 5 -38.64 -3.73 6.38
N LEU A 6 -37.39 -4.18 6.35
CA LEU A 6 -36.76 -4.74 5.14
C LEU A 6 -37.39 -6.07 4.73
N ARG A 7 -37.63 -6.95 5.70
CA ARG A 7 -38.29 -8.24 5.43
C ARG A 7 -39.70 -8.03 4.89
N THR A 8 -40.44 -7.07 5.45
CA THR A 8 -41.76 -6.70 4.94
C THR A 8 -41.69 -6.17 3.52
N LEU A 9 -40.79 -5.22 3.23
CA LEU A 9 -40.62 -4.68 1.86
C LEU A 9 -40.31 -5.78 0.83
N HIS A 10 -39.39 -6.69 1.15
CA HIS A 10 -39.03 -7.79 0.24
C HIS A 10 -40.16 -8.79 0.04
N ARG A 11 -40.91 -9.09 1.11
CA ARG A 11 -42.11 -9.94 1.01
C ARG A 11 -43.16 -9.29 0.13
N ASP A 12 -43.50 -8.04 0.38
CA ASP A 12 -44.55 -7.31 -0.33
C ASP A 12 -44.17 -7.13 -1.82
N PHE A 13 -42.89 -6.86 -2.12
CA PHE A 13 -42.36 -6.86 -3.49
C PHE A 13 -42.51 -8.23 -4.16
N GLY A 14 -42.13 -9.30 -3.46
CA GLY A 14 -42.23 -10.67 -3.97
C GLY A 14 -43.67 -11.09 -4.28
N GLU A 15 -44.60 -10.80 -3.36
CA GLU A 15 -46.03 -11.09 -3.52
C GLU A 15 -46.63 -10.29 -4.69
N THR A 16 -46.31 -9.00 -4.79
CA THR A 16 -46.78 -8.13 -5.87
C THR A 16 -46.27 -8.59 -7.23
N ARG A 17 -44.96 -8.86 -7.35
CA ARG A 17 -44.33 -9.38 -8.56
C ARG A 17 -44.95 -10.73 -8.97
N PHE A 18 -45.17 -11.61 -8.00
CA PHE A 18 -45.80 -12.91 -8.25
C PHE A 18 -47.23 -12.75 -8.78
N ALA A 19 -48.04 -11.88 -8.17
CA ALA A 19 -49.42 -11.64 -8.60
C ALA A 19 -49.49 -11.11 -10.05
N PHE A 20 -48.65 -10.13 -10.42
CA PHE A 20 -48.59 -9.65 -11.81
C PHE A 20 -48.09 -10.72 -12.77
N ALA A 21 -47.05 -11.47 -12.41
CA ALA A 21 -46.55 -12.57 -13.24
C ALA A 21 -47.62 -13.66 -13.44
N GLN A 22 -48.39 -14.00 -12.41
CA GLN A 22 -49.49 -14.95 -12.52
C GLN A 22 -50.59 -14.44 -13.45
N ALA A 23 -50.99 -13.17 -13.31
CA ALA A 23 -51.98 -12.55 -14.19
C ALA A 23 -51.52 -12.57 -15.66
N LEU A 24 -50.24 -12.32 -15.94
CA LEU A 24 -49.68 -12.39 -17.29
C LEU A 24 -49.56 -13.81 -17.85
N ARG A 25 -49.41 -14.82 -16.98
CA ARG A 25 -49.49 -16.23 -17.41
C ARG A 25 -50.90 -16.61 -17.86
N GLU A 26 -51.93 -16.14 -17.15
CA GLU A 26 -53.33 -16.41 -17.48
C GLU A 26 -53.82 -15.55 -18.65
N TRP A 27 -53.40 -14.28 -18.72
CA TRP A 27 -53.75 -13.34 -19.78
C TRP A 27 -52.53 -12.52 -20.21
N PRO A 28 -51.76 -12.98 -21.21
CA PRO A 28 -50.53 -12.31 -21.66
C PRO A 28 -50.72 -10.87 -22.16
N GLY A 29 -51.91 -10.53 -22.67
CA GLY A 29 -52.24 -9.20 -23.19
C GLY A 29 -52.73 -8.21 -22.14
N ASN A 30 -52.68 -8.55 -20.85
CA ASN A 30 -53.12 -7.66 -19.78
C ASN A 30 -52.13 -6.49 -19.57
N VAL A 31 -52.42 -5.36 -20.21
CA VAL A 31 -51.60 -4.14 -20.18
C VAL A 31 -51.36 -3.63 -18.76
N GLU A 32 -52.37 -3.67 -17.88
CA GLU A 32 -52.24 -3.22 -16.50
C GLU A 32 -51.27 -4.10 -15.69
N ALA A 33 -51.29 -5.42 -15.92
CA ALA A 33 -50.34 -6.32 -15.27
C ALA A 33 -48.91 -6.14 -15.80
N GLN A 34 -48.72 -5.88 -17.10
CA GLN A 34 -47.39 -5.58 -17.68
C GLN A 34 -46.82 -4.27 -17.10
N ARG A 35 -47.67 -3.23 -17.02
CA ARG A 35 -47.29 -1.93 -16.42
C ARG A 35 -46.98 -2.06 -14.94
N GLY A 36 -47.83 -2.76 -14.19
CA GLY A 36 -47.65 -3.00 -12.76
C GLY A 36 -46.34 -3.72 -12.46
N LEU A 37 -46.05 -4.79 -13.22
CA LEU A 37 -44.80 -5.53 -13.09
C LEU A 37 -43.58 -4.64 -13.34
N SER A 38 -43.61 -3.85 -14.43
CA SER A 38 -42.53 -2.92 -14.78
C SER A 38 -42.34 -1.83 -13.71
N ALA A 39 -43.42 -1.22 -13.24
CA ALA A 39 -43.39 -0.18 -12.21
C ALA A 39 -42.83 -0.70 -10.87
N THR A 40 -43.28 -1.88 -10.42
CA THR A 40 -42.81 -2.49 -9.18
C THR A 40 -41.33 -2.88 -9.28
N SER A 41 -40.90 -3.44 -10.41
CA SER A 41 -39.48 -3.75 -10.66
C SER A 41 -38.61 -2.49 -10.70
N LEU A 42 -39.08 -1.40 -11.31
CA LEU A 42 -38.39 -0.10 -11.31
C LEU A 42 -38.19 0.45 -9.90
N LEU A 43 -39.25 0.42 -9.09
CA LEU A 43 -39.21 0.92 -7.71
C LEU A 43 -38.18 0.14 -6.89
N MET A 44 -38.17 -1.19 -7.04
CA MET A 44 -37.22 -2.05 -6.33
C MET A 44 -35.79 -1.88 -6.85
N ALA A 45 -35.61 -1.64 -8.15
CA ALA A 45 -34.30 -1.32 -8.72
C ALA A 45 -33.73 0.00 -8.18
N ASP A 46 -34.54 1.08 -8.11
CA ASP A 46 -34.10 2.35 -7.49
C ASP A 46 -33.76 2.14 -6.00
N TYR A 47 -34.58 1.35 -5.30
CA TYR A 47 -34.33 0.99 -3.90
C TYR A 47 -32.98 0.29 -3.71
N HIS A 48 -32.69 -0.76 -4.47
CA HIS A 48 -31.40 -1.47 -4.41
C HIS A 48 -30.22 -0.55 -4.75
N LEU A 49 -30.39 0.32 -5.75
CA LEU A 49 -29.35 1.27 -6.13
C LEU A 49 -29.04 2.28 -5.01
N ARG A 50 -30.04 2.79 -4.29
CA ARG A 50 -29.83 3.68 -3.13
C ARG A 50 -29.09 3.01 -1.98
N ARG A 51 -29.15 1.67 -1.89
CA ARG A 51 -28.39 0.87 -0.92
C ARG A 51 -26.99 0.48 -1.38
N GLY A 52 -26.59 0.85 -2.60
CA GLY A 52 -25.32 0.42 -3.17
C GLY A 52 -25.32 -1.05 -3.57
N GLU A 53 -26.48 -1.62 -3.88
CA GLU A 53 -26.63 -3.01 -4.37
C GLU A 53 -26.79 -3.00 -5.91
N GLU A 54 -25.77 -2.51 -6.61
CA GLU A 54 -25.83 -2.21 -8.04
C GLU A 54 -26.09 -3.44 -8.91
N ALA A 55 -25.59 -4.61 -8.50
CA ALA A 55 -25.81 -5.87 -9.21
C ALA A 55 -27.28 -6.33 -9.15
N SER A 56 -27.94 -6.14 -8.01
CA SER A 56 -29.37 -6.46 -7.82
C SER A 56 -30.24 -5.50 -8.64
N ALA A 57 -29.92 -4.20 -8.60
CA ALA A 57 -30.60 -3.20 -9.42
C ALA A 57 -30.47 -3.48 -10.92
N ALA A 58 -29.26 -3.82 -11.40
CA ALA A 58 -29.01 -4.17 -12.80
C ALA A 58 -29.87 -5.36 -13.25
N ARG A 59 -29.91 -6.45 -12.46
CA ARG A 59 -30.73 -7.63 -12.80
C ARG A 59 -32.20 -7.30 -12.91
N LEU A 60 -32.75 -6.50 -12.00
CA LEU A 60 -34.16 -6.07 -12.07
C LEU A 60 -34.43 -5.22 -13.32
N LEU A 61 -33.48 -4.38 -13.73
CA LEU A 61 -33.58 -3.58 -14.96
C LEU A 61 -33.46 -4.40 -16.24
N ASP A 62 -32.86 -5.59 -16.18
CA ASP A 62 -32.76 -6.53 -17.30
C ASP A 62 -34.06 -7.37 -17.45
N GLU A 63 -34.83 -7.52 -16.37
CA GLU A 63 -36.12 -8.23 -16.36
C GLU A 63 -37.30 -7.36 -16.83
N ILE A 64 -37.14 -6.03 -16.94
CA ILE A 64 -38.21 -5.13 -17.37
C ILE A 64 -38.37 -5.21 -18.90
N ASP A 65 -39.52 -5.73 -19.31
CA ASP A 65 -40.03 -5.65 -20.68
C ASP A 65 -41.10 -4.57 -20.75
N ASP A 66 -40.85 -3.51 -21.52
CA ASP A 66 -41.73 -2.34 -21.64
C ASP A 66 -42.21 -2.16 -23.09
N PRO A 67 -43.19 -2.97 -23.54
CA PRO A 67 -43.66 -2.94 -24.93
C PRO A 67 -44.39 -1.62 -25.28
N PHE A 68 -44.85 -0.85 -24.29
CA PHE A 68 -45.56 0.41 -24.49
C PHE A 68 -44.65 1.64 -24.38
N GLY A 69 -43.43 1.48 -23.86
CA GLY A 69 -42.46 2.57 -23.70
C GLY A 69 -42.80 3.53 -22.57
N ASP A 70 -43.73 3.18 -21.68
CA ASP A 70 -44.18 4.04 -20.57
C ASP A 70 -43.05 4.33 -19.57
N PHE A 71 -42.07 3.43 -19.49
CA PHE A 71 -40.97 3.43 -18.53
C PHE A 71 -39.60 3.58 -19.17
N ALA A 72 -39.49 3.61 -20.50
CA ALA A 72 -38.23 3.67 -21.24
C ALA A 72 -37.27 4.77 -20.72
N GLY A 73 -37.79 5.97 -20.42
CA GLY A 73 -36.99 7.06 -19.86
C GLY A 73 -36.46 6.79 -18.44
N GLN A 74 -37.28 6.18 -17.58
CA GLN A 74 -36.90 5.85 -16.20
C GLN A 74 -35.89 4.70 -16.16
N VAL A 75 -36.10 3.67 -16.99
CA VAL A 75 -35.16 2.56 -17.16
C VAL A 75 -33.81 3.09 -17.66
N ALA A 76 -33.81 3.99 -18.64
CA ALA A 76 -32.58 4.60 -19.16
C ALA A 76 -31.83 5.42 -18.09
N ASP A 77 -32.53 6.25 -17.31
CA ASP A 77 -31.92 7.01 -16.22
C ASP A 77 -31.33 6.09 -15.13
N LEU A 78 -32.09 5.07 -14.69
CA LEU A 78 -31.60 4.12 -13.68
C LEU A 78 -30.40 3.32 -14.18
N ARG A 79 -30.40 2.86 -15.45
CA ARG A 79 -29.22 2.21 -16.05
C ARG A 79 -28.01 3.12 -16.06
N ALA A 80 -28.18 4.40 -16.43
CA ALA A 80 -27.10 5.38 -16.39
C ALA A 80 -26.58 5.63 -14.95
N ARG A 81 -27.46 5.59 -13.94
CA ARG A 81 -27.05 5.69 -12.53
C ARG A 81 -26.32 4.43 -12.05
N VAL A 82 -26.79 3.23 -12.40
CA VAL A 82 -26.10 1.96 -12.11
C VAL A 82 -24.68 1.98 -12.68
N GLU A 83 -24.52 2.40 -13.94
CA GLU A 83 -23.21 2.45 -14.59
C GLU A 83 -22.27 3.48 -13.93
N ARG A 84 -22.80 4.67 -13.56
CA ARG A 84 -22.01 5.65 -12.79
C ARG A 84 -21.54 5.11 -11.43
N VAL A 85 -22.41 4.41 -10.71
CA VAL A 85 -22.04 3.79 -9.41
C VAL A 85 -21.00 2.70 -9.61
N ARG A 86 -21.16 1.86 -10.63
CA ARG A 86 -20.18 0.81 -10.98
C ARG A 86 -18.81 1.41 -11.31
N GLN A 87 -18.77 2.48 -12.12
CA GLN A 87 -17.52 3.17 -12.47
C GLN A 87 -16.86 3.77 -11.22
N ALA A 88 -17.62 4.50 -10.40
CA ALA A 88 -17.09 5.08 -9.17
C ALA A 88 -16.55 4.01 -8.21
N ARG A 89 -17.24 2.86 -8.09
CA ARG A 89 -16.77 1.73 -7.28
C ARG A 89 -15.48 1.12 -7.83
N ALA A 90 -15.40 0.92 -9.15
CA ALA A 90 -14.20 0.39 -9.80
C ALA A 90 -12.99 1.33 -9.61
N GLU A 91 -13.21 2.65 -9.71
CA GLU A 91 -12.19 3.66 -9.42
C GLU A 91 -11.73 3.62 -7.95
N LEU A 92 -12.66 3.51 -6.99
CA LEU A 92 -12.33 3.38 -5.58
C LEU A 92 -11.57 2.08 -5.27
N GLU A 93 -11.96 0.96 -5.88
CA GLU A 93 -11.27 -0.31 -5.76
C GLU A 93 -9.87 -0.26 -6.38
N GLN A 94 -9.69 0.47 -7.49
CA GLN A 94 -8.38 0.70 -8.07
C GLN A 94 -7.52 1.58 -7.17
N LEU A 95 -8.06 2.68 -6.63
CA LEU A 95 -7.35 3.55 -5.69
C LEU A 95 -6.97 2.79 -4.42
N SER A 96 -7.87 1.96 -3.91
CA SER A 96 -7.62 1.08 -2.76
C SER A 96 -6.48 0.11 -3.05
N ARG A 97 -6.51 -0.56 -4.21
CA ARG A 97 -5.42 -1.44 -4.67
C ARG A 97 -4.09 -0.71 -4.84
N ASP A 98 -4.11 0.53 -5.35
CA ASP A 98 -2.90 1.35 -5.54
C ASP A 98 -2.30 1.84 -4.22
N MET A 99 -3.12 1.96 -3.17
CA MET A 99 -2.70 2.30 -1.82
C MET A 99 -2.43 1.09 -0.94
N ASP A 100 -2.81 -0.12 -1.37
CA ASP A 100 -2.64 -1.33 -0.57
C ASP A 100 -1.14 -1.61 -0.36
N PRO A 101 -0.62 -1.45 0.87
CA PRO A 101 0.78 -1.65 1.16
C PRO A 101 1.17 -3.14 1.15
N THR A 102 0.23 -4.07 0.98
CA THR A 102 0.49 -5.52 0.89
C THR A 102 1.02 -5.93 -0.48
N VAL A 103 0.61 -5.24 -1.55
CA VAL A 103 1.00 -5.54 -2.92
C VAL A 103 2.49 -5.23 -3.11
N GLY A 104 3.29 -6.26 -3.36
CA GLY A 104 4.74 -6.13 -3.57
C GLY A 104 5.62 -6.15 -2.31
N ARG A 105 5.07 -6.43 -1.12
CA ARG A 105 5.85 -6.53 0.13
C ARG A 105 7.03 -7.49 0.04
N LEU A 106 6.83 -8.65 -0.60
CA LEU A 106 7.89 -9.64 -0.77
C LEU A 106 9.11 -9.03 -1.46
N LYS A 107 8.90 -8.28 -2.54
CA LYS A 107 9.98 -7.66 -3.32
C LYS A 107 10.67 -6.55 -2.54
N LEU A 108 9.89 -5.73 -1.83
CA LEU A 108 10.42 -4.69 -0.94
C LEU A 108 11.23 -5.27 0.22
N ALA A 109 10.77 -6.37 0.82
CA ALA A 109 11.48 -7.06 1.89
C ALA A 109 12.79 -7.67 1.41
N LEU A 110 12.79 -8.37 0.27
CA LEU A 110 14.00 -8.91 -0.35
C LEU A 110 14.97 -7.80 -0.73
N PHE A 111 14.46 -6.69 -1.27
CA PHE A 111 15.28 -5.51 -1.57
C PHE A 111 15.89 -4.90 -0.30
N ALA A 112 15.10 -4.69 0.75
CA ALA A 112 15.59 -4.14 2.02
C ALA A 112 16.68 -5.02 2.62
N ILE A 113 16.50 -6.34 2.64
CA ILE A 113 17.51 -7.30 3.11
C ILE A 113 18.76 -7.26 2.22
N GLY A 114 18.59 -7.25 0.89
CA GLY A 114 19.70 -7.18 -0.05
C GLY A 114 20.53 -5.90 0.09
N VAL A 115 19.86 -4.75 0.20
CA VAL A 115 20.50 -3.45 0.46
C VAL A 115 21.21 -3.46 1.81
N ALA A 116 20.61 -4.04 2.86
CA ALA A 116 21.25 -4.15 4.18
C ALA A 116 22.59 -4.87 4.09
N VAL A 117 22.62 -6.02 3.42
CA VAL A 117 23.84 -6.82 3.23
C VAL A 117 24.89 -6.06 2.43
N VAL A 118 24.48 -5.43 1.31
CA VAL A 118 25.39 -4.68 0.43
C VAL A 118 25.97 -3.45 1.15
N LEU A 119 25.16 -2.72 1.90
CA LEU A 119 25.61 -1.52 2.63
C LEU A 119 26.39 -1.86 3.90
N ALA A 120 26.17 -3.02 4.52
CA ALA A 120 26.91 -3.45 5.70
C ALA A 120 28.32 -3.94 5.38
N ALA A 121 28.52 -4.57 4.22
CA ALA A 121 29.79 -5.21 3.86
C ALA A 121 30.99 -4.24 3.90
N PRO A 122 30.92 -2.99 3.39
CA PRO A 122 32.03 -2.04 3.51
C PRO A 122 32.41 -1.70 4.95
N TRP A 123 31.43 -1.55 5.86
CA TRP A 123 31.70 -1.23 7.27
C TRP A 123 32.44 -2.37 7.98
N ILE A 124 31.97 -3.60 7.76
CA ILE A 124 32.60 -4.80 8.33
C ILE A 124 34.01 -4.97 7.77
N TRP A 125 34.20 -4.74 6.47
CA TRP A 125 35.50 -4.82 5.81
C TRP A 125 36.50 -3.81 6.39
N VAL A 126 36.11 -2.53 6.51
CA VAL A 126 37.02 -1.49 7.04
C VAL A 126 37.34 -1.75 8.51
N TRP A 127 36.35 -2.14 9.31
CA TRP A 127 36.57 -2.51 10.72
C TRP A 127 37.55 -3.70 10.87
N TRP A 128 37.38 -4.74 10.05
CA TRP A 128 38.29 -5.89 10.05
C TRP A 128 39.69 -5.53 9.58
N GLY A 129 39.80 -4.73 8.50
CA GLY A 129 41.07 -4.25 7.95
C GLY A 129 41.87 -3.39 8.94
N GLN A 130 41.18 -2.51 9.68
CA GLN A 130 41.80 -1.73 10.76
C GLN A 130 42.42 -2.61 11.84
N ARG A 131 41.71 -3.68 12.23
CA ARG A 131 42.16 -4.58 13.30
C ARG A 131 43.27 -5.54 12.87
N SER A 132 43.28 -5.96 11.60
CA SER A 132 44.25 -6.92 11.09
C SER A 132 45.57 -6.28 10.65
N SER A 133 45.52 -5.09 10.05
CA SER A 133 46.71 -4.46 9.45
C SER A 133 47.28 -3.29 10.26
N GLY A 134 46.50 -2.64 11.12
CA GLY A 134 46.92 -1.44 11.87
C GLY A 134 47.19 -0.19 11.00
N GLU A 135 47.21 -0.33 9.67
CA GLU A 135 47.60 0.73 8.72
C GLU A 135 46.42 1.44 8.05
N LEU A 136 45.22 0.84 8.03
CA LEU A 136 44.02 1.50 7.49
C LEU A 136 43.54 2.62 8.43
N ARG A 137 44.02 3.85 8.24
CA ARG A 137 43.42 5.02 8.90
C ARG A 137 42.11 5.38 8.18
N TYR A 138 41.02 5.48 8.94
CA TYR A 138 39.76 5.99 8.40
C TYR A 138 39.94 7.43 7.97
N ASP A 139 39.61 7.71 6.71
CA ASP A 139 39.71 9.03 6.10
C ASP A 139 38.35 9.47 5.54
N TRP A 140 38.13 10.78 5.41
CA TRP A 140 36.86 11.38 4.96
C TRP A 140 36.42 10.83 3.60
N ALA A 141 37.38 10.49 2.73
CA ALA A 141 37.12 9.90 1.42
C ALA A 141 36.31 8.59 1.51
N HIS A 142 36.45 7.83 2.61
CA HIS A 142 35.69 6.61 2.85
C HIS A 142 34.22 6.92 3.17
N SER A 143 33.95 7.93 3.99
CA SER A 143 32.58 8.38 4.29
C SER A 143 31.88 8.85 3.02
N LEU A 144 32.55 9.72 2.25
CA LEU A 144 31.99 10.26 1.02
C LEU A 144 31.78 9.19 -0.05
N SER A 145 32.72 8.25 -0.20
CA SER A 145 32.57 7.12 -1.13
C SER A 145 31.38 6.24 -0.74
N PHE A 146 31.21 5.98 0.57
CA PHE A 146 30.08 5.21 1.08
C PHE A 146 28.74 5.91 0.81
N THR A 147 28.58 7.16 1.21
CA THR A 147 27.33 7.90 0.98
C THR A 147 27.03 8.08 -0.51
N SER A 148 28.05 8.33 -1.34
CA SER A 148 27.91 8.36 -2.80
C SER A 148 27.40 7.03 -3.36
N SER A 149 28.00 5.91 -2.96
CA SER A 149 27.59 4.58 -3.42
C SER A 149 26.15 4.25 -3.01
N MET A 150 25.74 4.62 -1.80
CA MET A 150 24.39 4.45 -1.32
C MET A 150 23.39 5.29 -2.12
N VAL A 151 23.71 6.56 -2.43
CA VAL A 151 22.89 7.40 -3.33
C VAL A 151 22.76 6.75 -4.70
N VAL A 152 23.86 6.26 -5.29
CA VAL A 152 23.84 5.56 -6.58
C VAL A 152 22.95 4.31 -6.52
N VAL A 153 23.08 3.49 -5.48
CA VAL A 153 22.23 2.30 -5.28
C VAL A 153 20.75 2.69 -5.21
N PHE A 154 20.38 3.69 -4.42
CA PHE A 154 18.98 4.13 -4.31
C PHE A 154 18.45 4.77 -5.60
N VAL A 155 19.25 5.57 -6.30
CA VAL A 155 18.88 6.15 -7.61
C VAL A 155 18.71 5.07 -8.66
N LEU A 156 19.61 4.08 -8.73
CA LEU A 156 19.49 2.95 -9.64
C LEU A 156 18.29 2.07 -9.28
N ALA A 157 18.06 1.79 -8.00
CA ALA A 157 16.85 1.11 -7.54
C ALA A 157 15.59 1.87 -7.97
N SER A 158 15.60 3.20 -7.83
CA SER A 158 14.47 4.06 -8.16
C SER A 158 14.22 4.20 -9.67
N THR A 159 15.25 4.13 -10.50
CA THR A 159 15.13 4.31 -11.95
C THR A 159 15.05 2.99 -12.71
N ALA A 160 16.02 2.08 -12.50
CA ALA A 160 16.14 0.82 -13.25
C ALA A 160 15.15 -0.25 -12.77
N PHE A 161 14.95 -0.37 -11.45
CA PHE A 161 14.07 -1.37 -10.87
C PHE A 161 12.63 -0.88 -10.66
N ARG A 162 12.28 0.29 -11.20
CA ARG A 162 10.95 0.91 -11.05
C ARG A 162 9.80 -0.03 -11.37
N ARG A 163 9.85 -0.72 -12.51
CA ARG A 163 8.77 -1.62 -12.93
C ARG A 163 8.65 -2.86 -12.03
N TRP A 164 9.74 -3.27 -11.39
CA TRP A 164 9.78 -4.48 -10.58
C TRP A 164 9.46 -4.23 -9.10
N LEU A 165 10.07 -3.20 -8.50
CA LEU A 165 9.95 -2.82 -7.10
C LEU A 165 8.76 -1.90 -6.80
N MET A 166 8.24 -1.17 -7.79
CA MET A 166 7.20 -0.16 -7.58
C MET A 166 5.91 -0.46 -8.36
N PRO A 167 5.23 -1.59 -8.10
CA PRO A 167 3.92 -1.85 -8.70
C PRO A 167 2.87 -0.86 -8.19
N ASN A 168 3.02 -0.34 -6.96
CA ASN A 168 2.07 0.56 -6.32
C ASN A 168 2.68 1.93 -5.97
N ARG A 169 1.81 2.90 -5.65
CA ARG A 169 2.21 4.27 -5.33
C ARG A 169 2.98 4.35 -4.00
N VAL A 170 2.66 3.48 -3.04
CA VAL A 170 3.31 3.42 -1.73
C VAL A 170 4.78 3.01 -1.85
N ALA A 171 5.10 1.94 -2.57
CA ALA A 171 6.48 1.50 -2.79
C ALA A 171 7.32 2.60 -3.45
N ARG A 172 6.73 3.35 -4.40
CA ARG A 172 7.39 4.49 -5.03
C ARG A 172 7.69 5.62 -4.05
N HIS A 173 6.76 5.97 -3.17
CA HIS A 173 7.01 6.97 -2.14
C HIS A 173 8.08 6.50 -1.15
N ILE A 174 8.06 5.22 -0.74
CA ILE A 174 9.09 4.65 0.14
C ILE A 174 10.48 4.83 -0.48
N LEU A 175 10.65 4.38 -1.73
CA LEU A 175 11.95 4.42 -2.39
C LEU A 175 12.40 5.85 -2.71
N LEU A 176 11.48 6.73 -3.09
CA LEU A 176 11.76 8.15 -3.30
C LEU A 176 12.20 8.83 -1.99
N SER A 177 11.49 8.59 -0.88
CA SER A 177 11.85 9.12 0.43
C SER A 177 13.21 8.63 0.91
N LEU A 178 13.53 7.34 0.72
CA LEU A 178 14.87 6.81 1.01
C LEU A 178 15.95 7.44 0.13
N THR A 179 15.66 7.65 -1.16
CA THR A 179 16.58 8.31 -2.10
C THR A 179 16.85 9.76 -1.68
N ILE A 180 15.79 10.51 -1.34
CA ILE A 180 15.90 11.89 -0.87
C ILE A 180 16.68 11.94 0.45
N THR A 181 16.38 11.05 1.40
CA THR A 181 17.11 10.96 2.67
C THR A 181 18.60 10.68 2.43
N ALA A 182 18.93 9.74 1.55
CA ALA A 182 20.31 9.45 1.17
C ALA A 182 21.01 10.66 0.51
N MET A 183 20.32 11.40 -0.36
CA MET A 183 20.84 12.62 -0.98
C MET A 183 21.08 13.74 0.05
N LEU A 184 20.18 13.90 1.03
CA LEU A 184 20.33 14.87 2.11
C LEU A 184 21.55 14.53 2.98
N VAL A 185 21.72 13.26 3.33
CA VAL A 185 22.89 12.79 4.10
C VAL A 185 24.18 12.94 3.31
N PHE A 186 24.16 12.72 2.00
CA PHE A 186 25.30 13.02 1.14
C PHE A 186 25.61 14.53 1.12
N GLY A 187 24.59 15.37 0.97
CA GLY A 187 24.74 16.84 1.01
C GLY A 187 25.29 17.34 2.35
N GLU A 188 24.82 16.77 3.46
CA GLU A 188 25.36 16.99 4.79
C GLU A 188 26.85 16.69 4.86
N GLY A 189 27.29 15.51 4.39
CA GLY A 189 28.71 15.14 4.38
C GLY A 189 29.58 16.09 3.53
N VAL A 190 29.06 16.56 2.39
CA VAL A 190 29.75 17.58 1.58
C VAL A 190 29.87 18.91 2.33
N LEU A 191 28.81 19.35 3.04
CA LEU A 191 28.84 20.57 3.84
C LEU A 191 29.80 20.44 5.03
N ALA A 192 29.81 19.29 5.71
CA ALA A 192 30.69 19.00 6.82
C ALA A 192 32.17 19.06 6.39
N TRP A 193 32.48 18.49 5.23
CA TRP A 193 33.82 18.59 4.63
C TRP A 193 34.22 20.03 4.34
N ASN A 194 33.34 20.82 3.72
CA ASN A 194 33.63 22.23 3.42
C ASN A 194 33.78 23.09 4.69
N ALA A 195 33.12 22.72 5.79
CA ALA A 195 33.26 23.38 7.09
C ALA A 195 34.51 22.95 7.87
N GLY A 196 35.29 21.99 7.35
CA GLY A 196 36.52 21.51 7.97
C GLY A 196 36.31 20.55 9.14
N TYR A 197 35.14 19.91 9.26
CA TYR A 197 34.93 18.89 10.29
C TYR A 197 35.76 17.64 10.01
N GLU A 198 36.37 17.08 11.05
CA GLU A 198 37.15 15.84 10.97
C GLU A 198 36.24 14.61 10.81
N ALA A 199 36.72 13.64 10.01
CA ALA A 199 35.94 12.59 9.36
C ALA A 199 35.08 11.69 10.26
N LEU A 200 35.46 11.46 11.52
CA LEU A 200 34.76 10.53 12.40
C LEU A 200 33.52 11.13 13.08
N HIS A 201 33.46 12.47 13.21
CA HIS A 201 32.36 13.17 13.87
C HIS A 201 31.13 13.38 12.98
N ASP A 202 31.27 13.18 11.66
CA ASP A 202 30.19 13.34 10.68
C ASP A 202 29.25 12.10 10.63
N VAL A 203 29.80 10.91 10.86
CA VAL A 203 29.04 9.64 10.77
C VAL A 203 27.81 9.60 11.70
N PRO A 204 27.87 10.02 12.99
CA PRO A 204 26.67 10.04 13.84
C PRO A 204 25.63 11.02 13.33
N MET A 205 26.03 12.16 12.77
CA MET A 205 25.10 13.18 12.25
C MET A 205 24.34 12.64 11.03
N GLY A 206 25.04 11.99 10.09
CA GLY A 206 24.40 11.30 8.97
C GLY A 206 23.45 10.17 9.39
N LEU A 207 23.81 9.40 10.43
CA LEU A 207 22.92 8.37 10.98
C LEU A 207 21.70 8.96 11.69
N LEU A 208 21.85 10.11 12.35
CA LEU A 208 20.74 10.85 12.93
C LEU A 208 19.79 11.37 11.85
N ALA A 209 20.33 11.91 10.76
CA ALA A 209 19.54 12.33 9.60
C ALA A 209 18.77 11.15 8.98
N PHE A 210 19.39 9.97 8.89
CA PHE A 210 18.70 8.73 8.50
C PHE A 210 17.60 8.32 9.48
N ALA A 211 17.86 8.40 10.79
CA ALA A 211 16.86 8.11 11.82
C ALA A 211 15.66 9.07 11.70
N GLY A 212 15.91 10.36 11.47
CA GLY A 212 14.89 11.38 11.24
C GLY A 212 14.07 11.10 9.98
N GLY A 213 14.74 10.85 8.84
CA GLY A 213 14.06 10.55 7.57
C GLY A 213 13.18 9.30 7.66
N THR A 214 13.71 8.21 8.25
CA THR A 214 12.93 6.98 8.46
C THR A 214 11.84 7.15 9.52
N GLY A 215 12.03 8.01 10.52
CA GLY A 215 10.99 8.38 11.49
C GLY A 215 9.82 9.12 10.85
N ILE A 216 10.08 10.05 9.93
CA ILE A 216 9.03 10.72 9.14
C ILE A 216 8.27 9.69 8.29
N MET A 217 8.98 8.74 7.68
CA MET A 217 8.35 7.64 6.94
C MET A 217 7.49 6.75 7.84
N ALA A 218 7.89 6.56 9.10
CA ALA A 218 7.12 5.78 10.07
C ALA A 218 5.76 6.42 10.40
N VAL A 219 5.72 7.75 10.45
CA VAL A 219 4.48 8.51 10.70
C VAL A 219 3.62 8.60 9.45
N THR A 220 4.23 8.78 8.27
CA THR A 220 3.51 9.11 7.03
C THR A 220 3.14 7.90 6.16
N ILE A 221 3.86 6.78 6.29
CA ILE A 221 3.72 5.62 5.37
C ILE A 221 3.38 4.33 6.13
N ASP A 222 4.27 3.84 6.99
CA ASP A 222 4.11 2.55 7.68
C ASP A 222 4.84 2.59 9.03
N THR A 223 4.11 2.38 10.12
CA THR A 223 4.64 2.44 11.50
C THR A 223 5.77 1.45 11.76
N ARG A 224 5.95 0.41 10.94
CA ARG A 224 7.07 -0.53 11.07
C ARG A 224 8.43 0.13 10.85
N PHE A 225 8.49 1.25 10.12
CA PHE A 225 9.71 2.04 10.00
C PHE A 225 10.20 2.63 11.32
N PHE A 226 9.37 2.68 12.38
CA PHE A 226 9.84 3.08 13.72
C PHE A 226 10.97 2.18 14.22
N ILE A 227 10.97 0.90 13.87
CA ILE A 227 12.04 -0.03 14.26
C ILE A 227 13.35 0.39 13.58
N LEU A 228 13.30 0.71 12.29
CA LEU A 228 14.46 1.17 11.54
C LEU A 228 14.99 2.50 12.08
N ALA A 229 14.09 3.46 12.34
CA ALA A 229 14.43 4.75 12.92
C ALA A 229 15.04 4.60 14.32
N ALA A 230 14.46 3.75 15.18
CA ALA A 230 14.99 3.45 16.50
C ALA A 230 16.37 2.80 16.44
N CYS A 231 16.60 1.85 15.52
CA CYS A 231 17.92 1.25 15.30
C CYS A 231 18.96 2.31 14.93
N PHE A 232 18.70 3.18 13.95
CA PHE A 232 19.63 4.24 13.56
C PHE A 232 19.85 5.26 14.68
N PHE A 233 18.81 5.61 15.43
CA PHE A 233 18.91 6.52 16.57
C PHE A 233 19.79 5.94 17.69
N VAL A 234 19.54 4.68 18.09
CA VAL A 234 20.35 3.99 19.10
C VAL A 234 21.80 3.88 18.65
N THR A 235 22.03 3.49 17.39
CA THR A 235 23.37 3.44 16.81
C THR A 235 24.06 4.80 16.85
N THR A 236 23.34 5.88 16.54
CA THR A 236 23.87 7.24 16.60
C THR A 236 24.34 7.60 18.01
N VAL A 237 23.49 7.35 19.01
CA VAL A 237 23.81 7.65 20.42
C VAL A 237 25.01 6.82 20.90
N LEU A 238 25.02 5.52 20.64
CA LEU A 238 26.13 4.64 21.02
C LEU A 238 27.44 5.00 20.30
N GLY A 239 27.34 5.37 19.02
CA GLY A 239 28.45 5.84 18.21
C GLY A 239 29.07 7.14 18.73
N ALA A 240 28.23 8.08 19.18
CA ALA A 240 28.67 9.32 19.79
C ALA A 240 29.32 9.11 21.18
N LEU A 241 28.80 8.17 21.98
CA LEU A 241 29.34 7.84 23.30
C LEU A 241 30.67 7.07 23.24
N VAL A 242 30.83 6.20 22.24
CA VAL A 242 32.03 5.36 22.07
C VAL A 242 32.54 5.43 20.63
N PRO A 243 33.22 6.52 20.23
CA PRO A 243 33.65 6.75 18.84
C PRO A 243 34.58 5.65 18.29
N SER A 244 35.36 4.98 19.15
CA SER A 244 36.24 3.87 18.76
C SER A 244 35.48 2.65 18.22
N LEU A 245 34.20 2.49 18.57
CA LEU A 245 33.33 1.42 18.09
C LEU A 245 32.32 1.89 17.04
N MET A 246 32.43 3.14 16.57
CA MET A 246 31.42 3.75 15.70
C MET A 246 31.15 2.94 14.43
N MET A 247 32.20 2.45 13.76
CA MET A 247 32.03 1.67 12.52
C MET A 247 31.27 0.35 12.75
N LEU A 248 31.50 -0.29 13.91
CA LEU A 248 30.79 -1.50 14.29
C LEU A 248 29.31 -1.20 14.54
N TRP A 249 29.01 -0.14 15.30
CA TRP A 249 27.64 0.28 15.57
C TRP A 249 26.91 0.68 14.30
N ALA A 250 27.55 1.45 13.41
CA ALA A 250 27.01 1.85 12.12
C ALA A 250 26.66 0.64 11.25
N GLY A 251 27.57 -0.33 11.14
CA GLY A 251 27.33 -1.58 10.43
C GLY A 251 26.17 -2.37 11.02
N LEU A 252 26.12 -2.53 12.35
CA LEU A 252 25.01 -3.21 13.03
C LEU A 252 23.67 -2.51 12.81
N GLY A 253 23.60 -1.19 12.95
CA GLY A 253 22.38 -0.41 12.73
C GLY A 253 21.86 -0.52 11.30
N ALA A 254 22.76 -0.40 10.32
CA ALA A 254 22.46 -0.53 8.90
C ALA A 254 22.05 -1.96 8.48
N THR A 255 22.38 -2.98 9.28
CA THR A 255 22.04 -4.39 8.99
C THR A 255 20.77 -4.81 9.72
N VAL A 256 20.74 -4.64 11.04
CA VAL A 256 19.71 -5.16 11.93
C VAL A 256 18.36 -4.51 11.64
N GLY A 257 18.32 -3.18 11.50
CA GLY A 257 17.08 -2.45 11.24
C GLY A 257 16.38 -2.91 9.95
N PRO A 258 17.04 -2.85 8.78
CA PRO A 258 16.42 -3.26 7.52
C PRO A 258 16.09 -4.75 7.46
N ILE A 259 16.90 -5.63 8.07
CA ILE A 259 16.59 -7.06 8.14
C ILE A 259 15.32 -7.31 8.95
N ILE A 260 15.20 -6.72 10.15
CA ILE A 260 14.00 -6.87 10.98
C ILE A 260 12.78 -6.33 10.22
N LEU A 261 12.89 -5.16 9.58
CA LEU A 261 11.83 -4.59 8.75
C LEU A 261 11.42 -5.54 7.62
N GLY A 262 12.40 -6.12 6.91
CA GLY A 262 12.16 -7.10 5.85
C GLY A 262 11.45 -8.36 6.37
N ILE A 263 11.87 -8.90 7.50
CA ILE A 263 11.23 -10.07 8.13
C ILE A 263 9.79 -9.76 8.55
N LEU A 264 9.53 -8.58 9.12
CA LEU A 264 8.18 -8.16 9.50
C LEU A 264 7.27 -8.01 8.28
N TRP A 265 7.79 -7.50 7.17
CA TRP A 265 7.06 -7.46 5.91
C TRP A 265 6.75 -8.86 5.38
N LEU A 266 7.71 -9.79 5.40
CA LEU A 266 7.50 -11.18 4.99
C LEU A 266 6.41 -11.87 5.83
N ARG A 267 6.43 -11.71 7.15
CA ARG A 267 5.43 -12.28 8.07
C ARG A 267 4.03 -11.69 7.90
N SER A 268 3.94 -10.48 7.36
CA SER A 268 2.67 -9.78 7.16
C SER A 268 1.98 -10.12 5.83
N ILE A 269 2.58 -10.98 5.02
CA ILE A 269 1.95 -11.53 3.83
C ILE A 269 0.94 -12.57 4.33
N PRO A 270 -0.38 -12.39 4.10
CA PRO A 270 -1.37 -13.40 4.44
C PRO A 270 -0.95 -14.73 3.80
N GLY A 271 -0.68 -15.74 4.62
CA GLY A 271 -0.31 -17.04 4.10
C GLY A 271 -1.45 -17.56 3.23
N GLU A 272 -1.17 -17.87 1.97
CA GLU A 272 -2.11 -18.50 1.04
C GLU A 272 -2.69 -19.83 1.60
N GLY A 273 -2.11 -20.38 2.66
CA GLY A 273 -2.57 -21.58 3.36
C GLY A 273 -3.74 -21.42 4.34
N ALA A 274 -4.16 -20.21 4.73
CA ALA A 274 -5.30 -20.04 5.65
C ALA A 274 -6.66 -19.86 4.93
N ALA A 275 -6.65 -19.65 3.61
CA ALA A 275 -7.88 -19.48 2.82
C ALA A 275 -8.59 -20.81 2.48
N GLY A 276 -8.02 -21.96 2.86
CA GLY A 276 -8.58 -23.29 2.56
C GLY A 276 -9.46 -23.90 3.65
N GLU A 277 -9.32 -23.52 4.92
CA GLU A 277 -10.01 -24.24 6.02
C GLU A 277 -11.33 -23.61 6.49
N ASP A 278 -11.56 -22.31 6.24
CA ASP A 278 -12.79 -21.63 6.68
C ASP A 278 -13.90 -21.59 5.62
N GLY A 279 -13.64 -22.05 4.39
CA GLY A 279 -14.62 -22.15 3.31
C GLY A 279 -15.53 -23.39 3.36
N GLU A 280 -15.19 -24.40 4.18
CA GLU A 280 -15.92 -25.67 4.26
C GLU A 280 -16.87 -25.77 5.47
N ARG A 281 -17.02 -24.70 6.26
CA ARG A 281 -17.88 -24.66 7.46
C ARG A 281 -19.07 -23.69 7.39
N ARG A 282 -19.51 -23.28 6.21
CA ARG A 282 -20.75 -22.49 6.04
C ARG A 282 -21.68 -23.12 5.04
#